data_AF-A0A0Q7YPY2-F1
#
_entry.id   AF-A0A0Q7YPY2-F1
#
_cell.length_a   1.000
_cell.length_b   1.000
_cell.length_c   1.000
_cell.angle_alpha   90.00
_cell.angle_beta   90.00
_cell.angle_gamma   90.00
#
_symmetry.space_group_name_H-M   'P 1'
#
loop_
_entity.id
_entity.type
_entity.pdbx_description
1 polymer ?
#
loop_
_entity_poly.entity_id
_entity_poly.type
_entity_poly.pdbx_seq_one_letter_code
_entity_poly.pdbx_strand_id
1 'polypeptide(L)'
;MLGGPVLVEHRVTGLVSARPKLEALRQFVFLAQKGDLPVSMIPRERRAAQWILELRIGDALLDEATQQEMARALFGKAVAAKRWRIESASYRLRTQRLVKAARRRLADPLAGPWFD
;
A
#
# COMPACT_ATOMS: atom_id res chain seq x y z
N MET A 1 -23.88 -8.99 -17.77
CA MET A 1 -24.75 -8.36 -16.77
C MET A 1 -24.22 -8.70 -15.39
N LEU A 2 -23.62 -7.75 -14.68
CA LEU A 2 -23.21 -7.91 -13.28
C LEU A 2 -23.87 -6.74 -12.54
N GLY A 3 -25.02 -6.97 -11.89
CA GLY A 3 -25.79 -5.86 -11.34
C GLY A 3 -27.04 -6.27 -10.55
N GLY A 4 -27.02 -7.43 -9.90
CA GLY A 4 -27.99 -7.70 -8.85
C GLY A 4 -27.66 -6.88 -7.61
N PRO A 5 -28.65 -6.47 -6.79
CA PRO A 5 -28.38 -5.76 -5.54
C PRO A 5 -27.51 -6.65 -4.63
N VAL A 6 -26.33 -6.16 -4.26
CA VAL A 6 -25.45 -6.82 -3.29
C VAL A 6 -25.89 -6.38 -1.90
N LEU A 7 -26.33 -7.35 -1.09
CA LEU A 7 -26.56 -7.13 0.33
C LEU A 7 -25.21 -7.14 1.05
N VAL A 8 -24.80 -5.99 1.58
CA VAL A 8 -23.60 -5.88 2.42
C VAL A 8 -24.02 -5.90 3.88
N GLU A 9 -23.87 -7.04 4.54
CA GLU A 9 -24.11 -7.19 5.98
C GLU A 9 -22.78 -7.14 6.73
N HIS A 10 -22.69 -6.29 7.76
CA HIS A 10 -21.51 -6.24 8.63
C HIS A 10 -21.90 -6.21 10.10
N ARG A 11 -21.41 -7.20 10.85
CA ARG A 11 -21.65 -7.26 12.30
C ARG A 11 -20.61 -6.43 13.05
N VAL A 12 -21.11 -5.52 13.87
CA VAL A 12 -20.31 -4.65 14.71
C VAL A 12 -20.38 -5.14 16.15
N THR A 13 -19.24 -5.60 16.69
CA THR A 13 -19.12 -6.03 18.08
C THR A 13 -18.40 -4.97 18.90
N GLY A 14 -19.17 -4.17 19.63
CA GLY A 14 -18.65 -3.12 20.52
C GLY A 14 -18.51 -1.74 19.88
N LEU A 15 -18.67 -0.69 20.69
CA LEU A 15 -18.77 0.70 20.23
C LEU A 15 -17.45 1.26 19.65
N VAL A 16 -16.30 0.78 20.16
CA VAL A 16 -14.97 1.20 19.68
C VAL A 16 -14.70 0.67 18.27
N SER A 17 -15.01 -0.60 18.01
CA SER A 17 -14.86 -1.20 16.68
C SER A 17 -15.92 -0.73 15.69
N ALA A 18 -17.06 -0.21 16.18
CA ALA A 18 -18.14 0.34 15.38
C ALA A 18 -17.72 1.57 14.57
N ARG A 19 -16.97 2.47 15.19
CA ARG A 19 -16.74 3.81 14.64
C ARG A 19 -15.99 3.79 13.30
N PRO A 20 -14.87 3.06 13.13
CA PRO A 20 -14.21 2.95 11.83
C PRO A 20 -15.08 2.27 10.77
N LYS A 21 -15.85 1.24 11.18
CA LYS A 21 -16.74 0.48 10.28
C LYS A 21 -17.90 1.33 9.75
N LEU A 22 -18.50 2.14 10.61
CA LEU A 22 -19.57 3.08 10.23
C LEU A 22 -19.04 4.18 9.29
N GLU A 23 -17.84 4.71 9.56
CA GLU A 23 -17.21 5.68 8.65
C GLU A 23 -16.91 5.05 7.28
N ALA A 24 -16.41 3.82 7.24
CA ALA A 24 -16.18 3.09 5.98
C ALA A 24 -17.50 2.90 5.19
N LEU A 25 -18.59 2.55 5.88
CA LEU A 25 -19.91 2.41 5.24
C LEU A 25 -20.41 3.76 4.69
N ARG A 26 -20.20 4.85 5.44
CA ARG A 26 -20.55 6.21 5.01
C ARG A 26 -19.76 6.62 3.76
N GLN A 27 -18.46 6.34 3.73
CA GLN A 27 -17.59 6.58 2.57
C GLN A 27 -18.07 5.75 1.35
N PHE A 28 -18.39 4.48 1.56
CA PHE A 28 -18.89 3.60 0.50
C PHE A 28 -20.18 4.11 -0.12
N VAL A 29 -21.16 4.52 0.69
CA VAL A 29 -22.42 5.09 0.20
C VAL A 29 -22.16 6.36 -0.61
N PHE A 30 -21.27 7.23 -0.15
CA PHE A 30 -20.93 8.45 -0.87
C PHE A 30 -20.27 8.15 -2.22
N LEU A 31 -19.28 7.25 -2.23
CA LEU A 31 -18.61 6.78 -3.45
C LEU A 31 -19.61 6.15 -4.44
N ALA A 32 -20.51 5.29 -3.97
CA ALA A 32 -21.51 4.64 -4.81
C ALA A 32 -22.49 5.66 -5.43
N GLN A 33 -22.82 6.74 -4.71
CA GLN A 33 -23.76 7.75 -5.17
C GLN A 33 -23.14 8.83 -6.06
N LYS A 34 -21.88 9.20 -5.79
CA LYS A 34 -21.23 10.37 -6.42
C LYS A 34 -20.06 9.99 -7.33
N GLY A 35 -19.57 8.76 -7.26
CA GLY A 35 -18.42 8.29 -8.03
C GLY A 35 -17.07 8.80 -7.52
N ASP A 36 -17.06 9.63 -6.48
CA ASP A 36 -15.84 10.22 -5.90
C ASP A 36 -15.99 10.38 -4.38
N LEU A 37 -14.88 10.52 -3.66
CA LEU A 37 -14.84 10.70 -2.21
C LEU A 37 -14.20 12.05 -1.86
N PRO A 38 -14.89 12.93 -1.09
CA PRO A 38 -14.36 14.24 -0.76
C PRO A 38 -13.16 14.09 0.17
N VAL A 39 -12.19 14.99 0.03
CA VAL A 39 -10.92 14.96 0.78
C VAL A 39 -11.13 14.90 2.30
N SER A 40 -12.19 15.54 2.81
CA SER A 40 -12.57 15.51 4.23
C SER A 40 -12.99 14.12 4.74
N MET A 41 -13.38 13.21 3.84
CA MET A 41 -13.73 11.84 4.14
C MET A 41 -12.59 10.86 3.89
N ILE A 42 -11.48 11.29 3.27
CA ILE A 42 -10.31 10.42 3.05
C ILE A 42 -9.55 10.29 4.38
N PRO A 43 -9.45 9.07 4.95
CA PRO A 43 -8.71 8.87 6.18
C PRO A 43 -7.22 9.12 5.92
N ARG A 44 -6.58 9.83 6.85
CA ARG A 44 -5.15 10.14 6.75
C ARG A 44 -4.35 8.93 7.21
N GLU A 45 -4.17 7.96 6.31
CA GLU A 45 -3.45 6.73 6.60
C GLU A 45 -1.94 6.98 6.73
N ARG A 46 -1.42 6.82 7.96
CA ARG A 46 -0.01 7.10 8.30
C ARG A 46 0.94 6.19 7.53
N ARG A 47 0.51 4.97 7.21
CA ARG A 47 1.30 3.97 6.49
C ARG A 47 1.18 4.06 4.97
N ALA A 48 0.30 4.91 4.43
CA ALA A 48 0.06 4.99 3.00
C ALA A 48 1.35 5.26 2.21
N ALA A 49 2.18 6.19 2.69
CA ALA A 49 3.47 6.48 2.05
C ALA A 49 4.39 5.24 1.99
N GLN A 50 4.40 4.43 3.04
CA GLN A 50 5.18 3.20 3.10
C GLN A 50 4.60 2.13 2.16
N TRP A 51 3.28 1.98 2.10
CA TRP A 51 2.63 1.04 1.18
C TRP A 51 2.82 1.42 -0.28
N ILE A 52 2.82 2.72 -0.61
CA ILE A 52 3.15 3.20 -1.96
C ILE A 52 4.57 2.75 -2.35
N LEU A 53 5.54 2.81 -1.44
CA LEU A 53 6.90 2.31 -1.72
C LEU A 53 6.94 0.80 -1.90
N GLU A 54 6.20 0.03 -1.08
CA GLU A 54 6.08 -1.42 -1.23
C GLU A 54 5.45 -1.80 -2.57
N LEU A 55 4.40 -1.10 -3.00
CA LEU A 55 3.74 -1.30 -4.30
C LEU A 55 4.68 -1.00 -5.46
N ARG A 56 5.35 0.15 -5.46
CA ARG A 56 6.32 0.51 -6.51
C ARG A 56 7.48 -0.50 -6.63
N ILE A 57 7.92 -1.06 -5.50
CA ILE A 57 8.93 -2.13 -5.49
C ILE A 57 8.34 -3.44 -6.01
N GLY A 58 7.07 -3.73 -5.73
CA GLY A 58 6.34 -4.84 -6.32
C GLY A 58 6.29 -4.74 -7.84
N ASP A 59 5.92 -3.57 -8.37
CA ASP A 59 5.89 -3.31 -9.82
C ASP A 59 7.29 -3.51 -10.43
N ALA A 60 8.31 -2.90 -9.82
CA ALA A 60 9.68 -3.04 -10.29
C ALA A 60 10.21 -4.50 -10.21
N LEU A 61 9.71 -5.31 -9.26
CA LEU A 61 10.05 -6.73 -9.18
C LEU A 61 9.43 -7.52 -10.32
N LEU A 62 8.21 -7.16 -10.74
CA LEU A 62 7.53 -7.77 -11.88
C LEU A 62 8.20 -7.38 -13.20
N ASP A 63 8.76 -6.16 -13.27
CA ASP A 63 9.59 -5.68 -14.39
C ASP A 63 11.05 -6.18 -14.33
N GLU A 64 11.36 -7.15 -13.46
CA GLU A 64 12.69 -7.76 -13.29
C GLU A 64 13.82 -6.77 -12.93
N ALA A 65 13.48 -5.58 -12.42
CA ALA A 65 14.48 -4.58 -12.08
C ALA A 65 15.40 -5.04 -10.94
N THR A 66 16.66 -4.67 -11.02
CA THR A 66 17.64 -4.98 -9.98
C THR A 66 17.40 -4.12 -8.73
N GLN A 67 17.83 -4.63 -7.56
CA GLN A 67 17.75 -3.84 -6.32
C GLN A 67 18.54 -2.52 -6.39
N GLN A 68 19.57 -2.44 -7.25
CA GLN A 68 20.31 -1.19 -7.45
C GLN A 68 19.48 -0.17 -8.22
N GLU A 69 18.78 -0.59 -9.28
CA GLU A 69 17.88 0.27 -10.06
C GLU A 69 16.71 0.75 -9.21
N MET A 70 16.09 -0.14 -8.44
CA MET A 70 15.08 0.22 -7.44
C MET A 70 15.59 1.27 -6.45
N ALA A 71 16.78 1.06 -5.88
CA ALA A 71 17.36 2.00 -4.93
C ALA A 71 17.65 3.36 -5.59
N ARG A 72 18.16 3.39 -6.81
CA ARG A 72 18.43 4.63 -7.56
C ARG A 72 17.15 5.34 -7.95
N ALA A 73 16.09 4.63 -8.30
CA ALA A 73 14.78 5.22 -8.58
C ALA A 73 14.16 5.86 -7.32
N LEU A 74 14.31 5.22 -6.15
CA LEU A 74 13.73 5.71 -4.90
C LEU A 74 14.55 6.80 -4.20
N PHE A 75 15.88 6.72 -4.24
CA PHE A 75 16.79 7.57 -3.46
C PHE A 75 17.72 8.43 -4.33
N GLY A 76 17.63 8.30 -5.64
CA GLY A 76 18.33 9.16 -6.60
C GLY A 76 19.86 9.10 -6.46
N LYS A 77 20.47 10.29 -6.46
CA LYS A 77 21.93 10.48 -6.41
C LYS A 77 22.58 10.04 -5.10
N ALA A 78 21.78 9.76 -4.06
CA ALA A 78 22.29 9.24 -2.79
C ALA A 78 22.80 7.79 -2.90
N VAL A 79 22.45 7.08 -3.98
CA VAL A 79 22.92 5.73 -4.26
C VAL A 79 24.05 5.78 -5.27
N ALA A 80 25.22 5.31 -4.84
CA ALA A 80 26.40 5.27 -5.69
C ALA A 80 26.18 4.37 -6.92
N ALA A 81 26.70 4.79 -8.07
CA ALA A 81 26.62 3.98 -9.30
C ALA A 81 27.60 2.79 -9.26
N LYS A 82 28.78 2.98 -8.67
CA LYS A 82 29.81 1.94 -8.50
C LYS A 82 29.91 1.55 -7.03
N ARG A 83 30.22 0.27 -6.77
CA ARG A 83 30.41 -0.28 -5.41
C ARG A 83 29.26 0.05 -4.42
N TRP A 84 28.03 0.25 -4.92
CA TRP A 84 26.87 0.68 -4.13
C TRP A 84 26.55 -0.23 -2.93
N ARG A 85 26.91 -1.51 -3.01
CA ARG A 85 26.76 -2.45 -1.89
C ARG A 85 27.54 -2.01 -0.65
N ILE A 86 28.65 -1.31 -0.83
CA ILE A 86 29.52 -0.78 0.23
C ILE A 86 29.20 0.71 0.45
N GLU A 87 29.30 1.50 -0.61
CA GLU A 87 29.14 2.98 -0.58
C GLU A 87 27.72 3.44 -0.23
N SER A 88 26.73 2.56 -0.35
CA SER A 88 25.32 2.85 -0.11
C SER A 88 24.67 1.75 0.72
N ALA A 89 25.41 1.17 1.68
CA ALA A 89 24.97 0.04 2.49
C ALA A 89 23.64 0.29 3.22
N SER A 90 23.40 1.51 3.72
CA SER A 90 22.13 1.89 4.36
C SER A 90 20.94 1.83 3.39
N TYR A 91 21.10 2.38 2.18
CA TYR A 91 20.09 2.34 1.12
C TYR A 91 19.86 0.93 0.58
N ARG A 92 20.93 0.12 0.48
CA ARG A 92 20.83 -1.30 0.16
C ARG A 92 19.95 -2.02 1.18
N LEU A 93 20.22 -1.85 2.48
CA LEU A 93 19.44 -2.51 3.53
C LEU A 93 17.98 -2.03 3.54
N ARG A 94 17.74 -0.74 3.30
CA ARG A 94 16.37 -0.19 3.17
C ARG A 94 15.64 -0.81 1.98
N THR A 95 16.30 -0.92 0.83
CA THR A 95 15.74 -1.53 -0.38
C THR A 95 15.46 -3.01 -0.18
N GLN A 96 16.37 -3.76 0.47
CA GLN A 96 16.16 -5.18 0.79
C GLN A 96 14.93 -5.39 1.68
N ARG A 97 14.71 -4.52 2.68
CA ARG A 97 13.52 -4.58 3.52
C ARG A 97 12.24 -4.34 2.72
N LEU A 98 12.25 -3.36 1.82
CA LEU A 98 11.12 -3.10 0.91
C LEU A 98 10.87 -4.28 -0.03
N VAL A 99 11.91 -4.86 -0.63
CA VAL A 99 11.79 -6.05 -1.51
C VAL A 99 11.20 -7.24 -0.75
N LYS A 100 11.65 -7.47 0.49
CA LYS A 100 11.09 -8.54 1.33
C LYS A 100 9.61 -8.32 1.63
N ALA A 101 9.22 -7.08 1.97
CA ALA A 101 7.82 -6.73 2.20
C ALA A 101 6.97 -6.88 0.93
N ALA A 102 7.44 -6.35 -0.20
CA ALA A 102 6.75 -6.45 -1.48
C ALA A 102 6.56 -7.89 -1.95
N ARG A 103 7.59 -8.75 -1.85
CA ARG A 103 7.46 -10.18 -2.15
C ARG A 103 6.40 -10.87 -1.29
N ARG A 104 6.32 -10.53 -0.01
CA ARG A 104 5.28 -11.06 0.88
C ARG A 104 3.88 -10.63 0.42
N ARG A 105 3.72 -9.37 0.00
CA ARG A 105 2.44 -8.87 -0.54
C ARG A 105 2.08 -9.49 -1.89
N LEU A 106 3.04 -9.71 -2.78
CA LEU A 106 2.78 -10.34 -4.07
C LEU A 106 2.40 -11.81 -3.90
N ALA A 107 2.98 -12.50 -2.92
CA ALA A 107 2.63 -13.88 -2.61
C ALA A 107 1.21 -14.01 -2.01
N ASP A 108 0.76 -13.01 -1.25
CA ASP A 108 -0.58 -12.94 -0.69
C ASP A 108 -1.11 -11.49 -0.69
N PRO A 109 -1.74 -11.07 -1.81
CA PRO A 109 -2.15 -9.68 -2.00
C PRO A 109 -3.21 -9.21 -1.01
N LEU A 110 -4.02 -10.13 -0.50
CA LEU A 110 -5.17 -9.81 0.36
C LEU A 110 -4.85 -9.93 1.85
N ALA A 111 -3.82 -10.69 2.27
CA ALA A 111 -3.39 -10.77 3.67
C ALA A 111 -2.54 -9.59 4.17
N GLY A 112 -2.59 -8.46 3.48
CA GLY A 112 -1.95 -7.24 3.94
C GLY A 112 -2.70 -6.56 5.09
N PRO A 113 -2.06 -5.65 5.85
CA PRO A 113 -2.69 -4.76 6.85
C PRO A 113 -3.65 -3.72 6.24
N TRP A 114 -4.36 -4.06 5.16
CA TRP A 114 -5.30 -3.18 4.47
C TRP A 114 -6.61 -3.03 5.25
N PHE A 115 -6.92 -4.03 6.09
CA PHE A 115 -8.23 -4.22 6.69
C PHE A 115 -8.21 -4.22 8.24
N ASP A 116 -7.05 -3.95 8.85
CA ASP A 116 -6.86 -3.83 10.31
C ASP A 116 -6.97 -2.36 10.76
#